data_AF-A0A550H3E4-F1
#
_entry.id   AF-A0A550H3E4-F1
#
_cell.length_a   1.000
_cell.length_b   1.000
_cell.length_c   1.000
_cell.angle_alpha   90.00
_cell.angle_beta   90.00
_cell.angle_gamma   90.00
#
_symmetry.space_group_name_H-M   'P 1'
#
loop_
_entity.id
_entity.type
_entity.pdbx_description
1 polymer ?
#
loop_
_entity_poly.entity_id
_entity_poly.type
_entity_poly.pdbx_seq_one_letter_code
_entity_poly.pdbx_strand_id
1 'polypeptide(L)'
;MSEVWFYKGMHKVKVITESEGYWIIEALEEFEDFFDGERVTVKVGEQRIVSSDTVHKRKYFAPPIKEHSYELKMEKKLKRLVAEEEKKQSEKEAR
;
A
#
# COMPACT_ATOMS: atom_id res chain seq x y z
N MET A 1 10.44 -0.72 -7.43
CA MET A 1 9.05 -0.26 -7.51
C MET A 1 9.07 1.24 -7.29
N SER A 2 8.67 2.05 -8.27
CA SER A 2 8.60 3.50 -8.10
C SER A 2 7.59 3.82 -7.00
N GLU A 3 8.00 4.50 -5.94
CA GLU A 3 7.12 4.85 -4.84
C GLU A 3 6.10 5.90 -5.32
N VAL A 4 4.80 5.64 -5.13
CA VAL A 4 3.72 6.54 -5.56
C VAL A 4 3.46 7.56 -4.46
N TRP A 5 3.52 8.83 -4.82
CA TRP A 5 3.25 9.97 -3.96
C TRP A 5 1.97 10.69 -4.40
N PHE A 6 1.49 11.60 -3.55
CA PHE A 6 0.25 12.33 -3.79
C PHE A 6 0.50 13.83 -3.69
N TYR A 7 0.27 14.54 -4.80
CA TYR A 7 0.26 15.99 -4.86
C TYR A 7 -1.07 16.54 -4.34
N LYS A 8 -1.01 17.49 -3.41
CA LYS A 8 -2.16 18.03 -2.65
C LYS A 8 -3.03 16.95 -1.99
N GLY A 9 -2.45 15.77 -1.72
CA GLY A 9 -3.14 14.62 -1.15
C GLY A 9 -4.14 13.91 -2.09
N MET A 10 -4.33 14.40 -3.32
CA MET A 10 -5.34 13.87 -4.24
C MET A 10 -4.72 13.24 -5.49
N HIS A 11 -3.75 13.91 -6.11
CA HIS A 11 -3.27 13.56 -7.44
C HIS A 11 -2.05 12.66 -7.38
N LYS A 12 -2.06 11.55 -8.10
CA LYS A 12 -0.93 10.61 -8.13
C LYS A 12 0.24 11.18 -8.89
N VAL A 13 1.39 11.18 -8.23
CA VAL A 13 2.64 11.71 -8.77
C VAL A 13 3.80 10.81 -8.38
N LYS A 14 4.90 10.94 -9.12
CA LYS A 14 6.16 10.28 -8.82
C LYS A 14 7.21 11.34 -8.55
N VAL A 15 7.92 11.24 -7.43
CA VAL A 15 9.03 12.15 -7.12
C VAL A 15 10.25 11.73 -7.93
N ILE A 16 10.81 12.66 -8.71
CA ILE A 16 12.05 12.47 -9.48
C ILE A 16 13.25 12.96 -8.68
N THR A 17 13.14 14.17 -8.13
CA THR A 17 14.23 14.83 -7.41
C THR A 17 13.72 15.44 -6.11
N GLU A 18 14.44 15.20 -5.03
CA GLU A 18 14.20 15.77 -3.71
C GLU A 18 15.28 16.82 -3.41
N SER A 19 14.86 18.01 -2.96
CA SER A 19 15.73 19.09 -2.48
C SER A 19 15.13 19.71 -1.23
N GLU A 20 15.91 20.53 -0.52
CA GLU A 20 15.43 21.30 0.63
C GLU A 20 14.45 22.37 0.15
N GLY A 21 13.15 22.13 0.35
CA GLY A 21 12.05 23.03 0.05
C GLY A 21 11.29 22.72 -1.24
N TYR A 22 11.96 22.36 -2.33
CA TYR A 22 11.32 22.14 -3.64
C TYR A 22 11.62 20.77 -4.22
N TRP A 23 10.59 20.07 -4.68
CA TRP A 23 10.68 18.74 -5.27
C TRP A 23 10.23 18.76 -6.72
N ILE A 24 10.87 17.94 -7.55
CA ILE A 24 10.45 17.71 -8.93
C ILE A 24 9.56 16.47 -8.95
N ILE A 25 8.32 16.65 -9.36
CA ILE A 25 7.31 15.59 -9.47
C ILE A 25 6.91 15.37 -10.92
N GLU A 26 6.59 14.12 -11.25
CA GLU A 26 6.04 13.69 -12.54
C GLU A 26 4.58 13.26 -12.33
N ALA A 27 3.66 13.82 -13.10
CA ALA A 27 2.25 13.48 -13.02
C ALA A 27 1.99 12.06 -13.57
N LEU A 28 1.34 11.20 -12.78
CA LEU A 28 0.95 9.85 -13.21
C LEU A 28 -0.50 9.79 -13.72
N GLU A 29 -1.27 10.86 -13.51
CA GLU A 29 -2.63 11.03 -14.00
C GLU A 29 -2.86 12.48 -14.41
N GLU A 30 -3.85 12.73 -15.26
CA GLU A 30 -4.21 14.09 -15.65
C GLU A 30 -5.03 14.76 -14.56
N PHE A 31 -4.70 16.02 -14.24
CA PHE A 31 -5.45 16.80 -13.26
C PHE A 31 -5.38 18.29 -13.55
N GLU A 32 -6.33 19.04 -12.99
CA GLU A 32 -6.31 20.50 -13.02
C GLU A 32 -5.61 21.02 -11.76
N ASP A 33 -4.71 21.98 -11.96
CA ASP A 33 -4.05 22.69 -10.87
C ASP A 33 -4.21 24.21 -11.02
N PHE A 34 -4.10 24.91 -9.91
CA PHE A 34 -4.05 26.37 -9.89
C PHE A 34 -2.62 26.81 -9.66
N PHE A 35 -2.01 27.43 -10.66
CA PHE A 35 -0.67 27.99 -10.58
C PHE A 35 -0.75 29.49 -10.87
N ASP A 36 -0.28 30.31 -9.93
CA ASP A 36 -0.30 31.78 -10.04
C ASP A 36 -1.68 32.39 -10.37
N GLY A 37 -2.76 31.76 -9.88
CA GLY A 37 -4.14 32.19 -10.12
C GLY A 37 -4.76 31.69 -11.43
N GLU A 38 -4.00 31.03 -12.29
CA GLU A 38 -4.50 30.43 -13.53
C GLU A 38 -4.76 28.93 -13.36
N ARG A 39 -5.82 28.43 -14.03
CA ARG A 39 -6.11 27.00 -14.11
C ARG A 39 -5.26 26.39 -15.20
N VAL A 40 -4.41 25.44 -14.82
CA VAL A 40 -3.54 24.72 -15.75
C VAL A 40 -3.85 23.23 -15.68
N THR A 41 -4.13 22.62 -16.82
CA THR A 41 -4.29 21.18 -16.94
C THR A 41 -2.92 20.52 -17.04
N VAL A 42 -2.60 19.64 -16.09
CA VAL A 42 -1.37 18.86 -16.05
C VAL A 42 -1.59 17.54 -16.76
N LYS A 43 -0.75 17.22 -17.74
CA LYS A 43 -0.84 15.94 -18.48
C LYS A 43 0.01 14.85 -17.83
N VAL A 44 -0.31 13.59 -18.14
CA VAL A 44 0.51 12.45 -17.70
C VAL A 44 1.94 12.58 -18.24
N GLY A 45 2.94 12.39 -17.38
CA GLY A 45 4.36 12.50 -17.70
C GLY A 45 4.91 13.93 -17.66
N GLU A 46 4.07 14.95 -17.43
CA GLU A 46 4.52 16.32 -17.24
C GLU A 46 5.25 16.46 -15.90
N GLN A 47 6.39 17.16 -15.92
CA GLN A 47 7.21 17.40 -14.73
C GLN A 47 6.97 18.80 -14.17
N ARG A 48 6.88 18.91 -12.84
CA ARG A 48 6.70 20.19 -12.15
C ARG A 48 7.54 20.30 -10.90
N ILE A 49 7.93 21.54 -10.59
CA ILE A 49 8.58 21.91 -9.35
C ILE A 49 7.48 22.34 -8.37
N VAL A 50 7.42 21.67 -7.23
CA VAL A 50 6.42 21.93 -6.18
C VAL A 50 7.09 22.05 -4.83
N SER A 51 6.45 22.74 -3.89
CA SER A 51 6.91 22.76 -2.51
C SER A 51 6.81 21.36 -1.89
N SER A 52 7.82 20.95 -1.12
CA SER A 52 7.85 19.66 -0.41
C SER A 52 6.61 19.45 0.48
N ASP A 53 6.04 20.53 1.01
CA ASP A 53 4.90 20.48 1.93
C ASP A 53 3.59 20.06 1.25
N THR A 54 3.53 20.15 -0.08
CA THR A 54 2.33 19.80 -0.87
C THR A 54 2.34 18.34 -1.34
N VAL A 55 3.46 17.63 -1.17
CA VAL A 55 3.64 16.25 -1.61
C VAL A 55 3.59 15.32 -0.41
N HIS A 56 2.72 14.31 -0.46
CA HIS A 56 2.47 13.43 0.66
C HIS A 56 2.59 11.96 0.26
N LYS A 57 3.23 11.15 1.12
CA LYS A 57 3.11 9.70 1.03
C LYS A 57 1.71 9.28 1.45
N ARG A 58 1.18 8.25 0.80
CA ARG A 58 -0.07 7.63 1.24
C ARG A 58 0.13 7.01 2.61
N LYS A 59 -0.41 7.65 3.66
CA LYS A 59 -0.54 7.03 4.96
C LYS A 59 -1.64 5.99 4.88
N TYR A 60 -1.27 4.73 4.79
CA TYR A 60 -2.21 3.65 5.05
C TYR A 60 -2.36 3.54 6.57
N PHE A 61 -3.60 3.47 7.04
CA PHE A 61 -3.83 2.98 8.39
C PHE A 61 -3.28 1.56 8.48
N ALA A 62 -2.67 1.22 9.62
CA ALA A 62 -2.29 -0.15 9.89
C ALA A 62 -3.52 -1.05 9.63
N PRO A 63 -3.34 -2.23 9.02
CA PRO A 63 -4.46 -3.13 8.81
C PRO A 63 -5.15 -3.38 10.15
N PRO A 64 -6.49 -3.51 10.17
CA PRO A 64 -7.21 -3.79 11.39
C PRO A 64 -6.61 -5.02 12.07
N ILE A 65 -6.46 -4.95 13.39
CA ILE A 65 -5.95 -6.08 14.17
C ILE A 65 -6.88 -7.26 13.88
N LYS A 66 -6.30 -8.41 13.49
CA LYS A 66 -7.10 -9.61 13.24
C LYS A 66 -7.75 -10.06 14.54
N GLU A 67 -9.03 -9.75 14.69
CA GLU A 67 -9.89 -10.38 15.68
C GLU A 67 -9.81 -11.90 15.46
N HIS A 68 -9.78 -12.65 16.56
CA HIS A 68 -9.78 -14.12 16.55
C HIS A 68 -8.49 -14.84 16.12
N SER A 69 -7.33 -14.20 16.24
CA SER A 69 -6.05 -14.84 15.94
C SER A 69 -5.75 -16.08 16.81
N TYR A 70 -6.30 -16.11 18.04
CA TYR A 70 -6.16 -17.23 18.96
C TYR A 70 -7.00 -18.42 18.50
N GLU A 71 -8.25 -18.19 18.14
CA GLU A 71 -9.23 -19.18 17.69
C GLU A 71 -8.75 -19.86 16.40
N LEU A 72 -8.23 -19.09 15.44
CA LEU A 72 -7.62 -19.64 14.22
C LEU A 72 -6.39 -20.52 14.51
N LYS A 73 -5.57 -20.17 15.51
CA LYS A 73 -4.43 -21.00 15.92
C LYS A 73 -4.90 -22.30 16.57
N MET A 74 -5.93 -22.23 17.41
CA MET A 74 -6.52 -23.39 18.06
C MET A 74 -7.16 -24.34 17.06
N GLU A 75 -7.91 -23.83 16.08
CA GLU A 75 -8.52 -24.64 15.02
C GLU A 75 -7.44 -25.36 14.18
N LYS A 76 -6.37 -24.65 13.81
CA LYS A 76 -5.24 -25.26 13.10
C LYS A 76 -4.53 -26.34 13.92
N LYS A 77 -4.37 -26.11 15.22
CA LYS A 77 -3.76 -27.09 16.13
C LYS A 77 -4.64 -28.34 16.23
N LEU A 78 -5.95 -28.16 16.39
CA LEU A 78 -6.91 -29.26 16.47
C LEU A 78 -6.89 -30.11 15.19
N LYS A 79 -6.97 -29.48 14.02
CA LYS A 79 -6.89 -30.17 12.72
C LYS A 79 -5.62 -31.01 12.56
N ARG A 80 -4.47 -30.50 13.05
CA ARG A 80 -3.21 -31.26 13.02
C ARG A 80 -3.26 -32.50 13.91
N LEU A 81 -3.78 -32.37 15.13
CA LEU A 81 -3.90 -33.49 16.06
C LEU A 81 -4.81 -34.59 15.50
N VAL A 82 -5.97 -34.20 14.95
CA VAL A 82 -6.91 -35.15 14.32
C VAL A 82 -6.25 -35.87 13.15
N ALA A 83 -5.56 -35.13 12.26
CA ALA A 83 -4.88 -35.75 11.11
C ALA A 83 -3.75 -36.71 11.53
N GLU A 84 -3.04 -36.44 12.64
CA GLU A 84 -2.04 -37.37 13.18
C GLU A 84 -2.67 -38.62 13.77
N GLU A 85 -3.82 -38.50 14.44
CA GLU A 85 -4.56 -39.65 14.98
C GLU A 85 -5.14 -40.52 13.87
N GLU A 86 -5.74 -39.92 12.85
CA GLU A 86 -6.27 -40.63 11.67
C GLU A 86 -5.15 -41.40 10.95
N LYS A 87 -3.98 -40.78 10.76
CA LYS A 87 -2.80 -41.47 10.20
C LYS A 87 -2.38 -42.67 11.05
N LYS A 88 -2.27 -42.49 12.37
CA LYS A 88 -1.90 -43.58 13.29
C LYS A 88 -2.93 -44.70 13.32
N GLN A 89 -4.23 -44.39 13.19
CA GLN A 89 -5.27 -45.41 13.08
C GLN A 89 -5.18 -46.17 11.76
N SER A 90 -5.03 -45.47 10.63
CA SER A 90 -4.88 -46.11 9.32
C SER A 90 -3.65 -47.02 9.23
N GLU A 91 -2.53 -46.64 9.87
CA GLU A 91 -1.32 -47.48 9.95
C GLU A 91 -1.49 -48.71 10.85
N LYS A 92 -2.37 -48.65 11.86
CA LYS A 92 -2.69 -49.79 12.73
C LYS A 92 -3.67 -50.76 12.09
N GLU A 93 -4.62 -50.27 11.29
CA GLU A 93 -5.58 -51.10 10.56
C GLU A 93 -4.98 -51.78 9.32
N ALA A 94 -3.91 -51.21 8.74
CA ALA A 94 -3.18 -51.79 7.62
C ALA A 94 -2.14 -52.85 8.02
N ARG A 95 -1.98 -53.16 9.31
CA ARG A 95 -0.93 -54.03 9.87
C ARG A 95 -1.54 -55.26 10.53
#